data_AF-S9V5T4-F1
#
_entry.id   AF-S9V5T4-F1
#
_cell.length_a   1.000
_cell.length_b   1.000
_cell.length_c   1.000
_cell.angle_alpha   90.00
_cell.angle_beta   90.00
_cell.angle_gamma   90.00
#
_symmetry.space_group_name_H-M   'P 1'
#
loop_
_entity.id
_entity.type
_entity.pdbx_description
1 polymer ?
#
loop_
_entity_poly.entity_id
_entity_poly.type
_entity_poly.pdbx_seq_one_letter_code
_entity_poly.pdbx_strand_id
1 'polypeptide(L)'
;MPASMLLGCPQVRLLAASLSGGLGVVMGALGAHAFLDLMSQEELKLYQDANQGHLIHSVILYLIGFVLVQRERAVGSDAAAAAKLGYLRLSYDALFLGMSGLALSRYVHCTVHKPDWLPRIVLPASHVLLTVGWGLLTVYALM
;
A
#
# COMPACT_ATOMS: atom_id res chain seq x y z
N MET A 1 12.36 -7.51 -20.66
CA MET A 1 12.16 -8.06 -19.30
C MET A 1 10.67 -8.00 -18.98
N PRO A 2 9.99 -9.11 -18.65
CA PRO A 2 8.55 -9.08 -18.41
C PRO A 2 8.24 -8.39 -17.08
N ALA A 3 7.20 -7.55 -17.04
CA ALA A 3 6.79 -6.77 -15.87
C ALA A 3 6.50 -7.63 -14.62
N SER A 4 6.16 -8.91 -14.82
CA SER A 4 6.00 -9.91 -13.75
C SER A 4 7.29 -10.22 -12.99
N MET A 5 8.46 -9.94 -13.57
CA MET A 5 9.77 -10.17 -12.96
C MET A 5 10.21 -9.01 -12.04
N LEU A 6 9.68 -7.80 -12.26
CA LEU A 6 10.04 -6.61 -11.46
C LEU A 6 9.35 -6.63 -10.08
N LEU A 7 8.07 -6.99 -10.00
CA LEU A 7 7.35 -7.12 -8.72
C LEU A 7 7.69 -8.41 -7.96
N GLY A 8 8.32 -9.40 -8.62
CA GLY A 8 8.82 -10.60 -7.96
C GLY A 8 10.09 -10.38 -7.13
N CYS A 9 10.76 -9.24 -7.30
CA CYS A 9 12.01 -8.91 -6.63
C CYS A 9 11.73 -8.20 -5.28
N PRO A 10 12.19 -8.73 -4.13
CA PRO A 10 11.87 -8.16 -2.82
C PRO A 10 12.53 -6.78 -2.62
N GLN A 11 13.63 -6.48 -3.33
CA GLN A 11 14.25 -5.16 -3.36
C GLN A 11 13.35 -4.13 -4.05
N VAL A 12 12.65 -4.50 -5.13
CA VAL A 12 11.70 -3.62 -5.81
C VAL A 12 10.50 -3.33 -4.91
N ARG A 13 10.03 -4.32 -4.16
CA ARG A 13 8.98 -4.12 -3.14
C ARG A 13 9.44 -3.12 -2.08
N LEU A 14 10.62 -3.32 -1.50
CA LEU A 14 11.16 -2.40 -0.51
C LEU A 14 11.32 -0.97 -1.05
N LEU A 15 11.78 -0.83 -2.30
CA LEU A 15 11.85 0.46 -2.99
C LEU A 15 10.46 1.09 -3.13
N ALA A 16 9.47 0.33 -3.59
CA ALA A 16 8.10 0.81 -3.76
C ALA A 16 7.49 1.29 -2.43
N ALA A 17 7.72 0.55 -1.33
CA ALA A 17 7.29 0.97 0.00
C ALA A 17 7.97 2.27 0.45
N SER A 18 9.28 2.41 0.20
CA SER A 18 10.03 3.62 0.56
C SER A 18 9.55 4.86 -0.21
N LEU A 19 9.30 4.71 -1.51
CA LEU A 19 8.74 5.76 -2.36
C LEU A 19 7.32 6.13 -1.93
N SER A 20 6.49 5.13 -1.63
CA SER A 20 5.14 5.34 -1.09
C SER A 20 5.17 6.15 0.21
N GLY A 21 6.08 5.82 1.14
CA GLY A 21 6.27 6.59 2.38
C GLY A 21 6.69 8.04 2.11
N GLY A 22 7.64 8.25 1.19
CA GLY A 22 8.06 9.59 0.76
C GLY A 22 6.91 10.39 0.15
N LEU A 23 6.08 9.76 -0.69
CA LEU A 23 4.87 10.37 -1.24
C LEU A 23 3.87 10.75 -0.13
N GLY A 24 3.66 9.90 0.87
CA GLY A 24 2.80 10.21 2.00
C GLY A 24 3.26 11.44 2.80
N VAL A 25 4.58 11.65 2.93
CA VAL A 25 5.13 12.87 3.56
C VAL A 25 4.86 14.11 2.71
N VAL A 26 5.14 14.04 1.40
CA VAL A 26 4.88 15.15 0.47
C VAL A 26 3.40 15.52 0.46
N MET A 27 2.52 14.53 0.36
CA MET A 27 1.07 14.73 0.39
C MET A 27 0.63 15.31 1.74
N GLY A 28 1.16 14.83 2.86
CA GLY A 28 0.91 15.43 4.17
C GLY A 28 1.29 16.92 4.23
N ALA A 29 2.45 17.28 3.68
CA ALA A 29 2.89 18.68 3.63
C ALA A 29 1.99 19.54 2.75
N LEU A 30 1.55 19.03 1.59
CA LEU A 30 0.58 19.70 0.71
C LEU A 30 -0.76 19.92 1.41
N GLY A 31 -1.27 18.92 2.12
CA GLY A 31 -2.49 19.04 2.92
C GLY A 31 -2.42 20.15 3.97
N ALA A 32 -1.28 20.25 4.65
CA ALA A 32 -1.09 21.21 5.75
C ALA A 32 -0.78 22.65 5.30
N HIS A 33 -0.31 22.86 4.06
CA HIS A 33 0.15 24.19 3.63
C HIS A 33 -0.54 24.70 2.37
N ALA A 34 -0.87 23.83 1.41
CA ALA A 34 -1.42 24.23 0.11
C ALA A 34 -2.94 24.02 0.03
N PHE A 35 -3.47 22.98 0.67
CA PHE A 35 -4.88 22.60 0.52
C PHE A 35 -5.83 23.20 1.57
N LEU A 36 -5.29 23.88 2.59
CA LEU A 36 -6.09 24.57 3.61
C LEU A 36 -7.10 25.58 3.00
N ASP A 37 -6.66 26.33 1.99
CA ASP A 37 -7.48 27.38 1.35
C ASP A 37 -8.27 26.86 0.14
N LEU A 38 -8.00 25.63 -0.32
CA LEU A 38 -8.57 25.05 -1.54
C LEU A 38 -9.67 24.01 -1.26
N MET A 39 -9.75 23.49 -0.03
CA MET A 39 -10.69 22.44 0.36
C MET A 39 -11.63 22.91 1.45
N SER A 40 -12.86 22.38 1.46
CA SER A 40 -13.73 22.50 2.63
C SER A 40 -13.15 21.73 3.83
N GLN A 41 -13.62 22.05 5.04
CA GLN A 41 -13.21 21.36 6.27
C GLN A 41 -13.46 19.84 6.20
N GLU A 42 -14.55 19.42 5.57
CA GLU A 42 -14.87 18.00 5.38
C GLU A 42 -13.90 17.32 4.40
N GLU A 43 -13.63 17.95 3.25
CA GLU A 43 -12.68 17.43 2.26
C GLU A 43 -11.26 17.35 2.81
N LEU A 44 -10.85 18.34 3.59
CA LEU A 44 -9.54 18.38 4.24
C LEU A 44 -9.41 17.26 5.28
N LYS A 45 -10.46 17.02 6.08
CA LYS A 45 -10.50 15.91 7.02
C LYS A 45 -10.37 14.55 6.30
N LEU A 46 -11.15 14.34 5.24
CA LEU A 46 -11.07 13.12 4.44
C LEU A 46 -9.68 12.93 3.80
N TYR A 47 -9.06 14.03 3.36
CA TYR A 47 -7.70 14.02 2.83
C TYR A 47 -6.68 13.62 3.89
N GLN A 48 -6.77 14.20 5.10
CA GLN A 48 -5.87 13.90 6.22
C GLN A 48 -6.00 12.45 6.68
N ASP A 49 -7.23 11.93 6.80
CA ASP A 49 -7.49 10.53 7.14
C ASP A 49 -6.88 9.58 6.10
N ALA A 50 -7.04 9.90 4.80
CA ALA A 50 -6.44 9.12 3.73
C ALA A 50 -4.90 9.17 3.76
N ASN A 51 -4.32 10.34 4.04
CA ASN A 51 -2.87 10.50 4.11
C ASN A 51 -2.26 9.78 5.32
N GLN A 52 -2.93 9.83 6.48
CA GLN A 52 -2.52 9.10 7.67
C GLN A 52 -2.57 7.59 7.41
N GLY A 53 -3.65 7.11 6.80
CA GLY A 53 -3.77 5.72 6.37
C GLY A 53 -2.65 5.31 5.41
N HIS A 54 -2.33 6.15 4.43
CA HIS A 54 -1.22 5.95 3.49
C HIS A 54 0.11 5.79 4.24
N LEU A 55 0.47 6.74 5.10
CA LEU A 55 1.73 6.69 5.85
C LEU A 55 1.86 5.42 6.72
N ILE A 56 0.79 5.05 7.45
CA ILE A 56 0.79 3.85 8.29
C ILE A 56 1.03 2.60 7.43
N HIS A 57 0.32 2.46 6.32
CA HIS A 57 0.46 1.30 5.44
C HIS A 57 1.81 1.30 4.71
N SER A 58 2.38 2.46 4.34
CA SER A 58 3.73 2.53 3.76
C SER A 58 4.79 2.01 4.72
N VAL A 59 4.70 2.33 6.01
CA VAL A 59 5.62 1.80 7.04
C VAL A 59 5.45 0.30 7.18
N ILE A 60 4.21 -0.19 7.26
CA ILE A 60 3.92 -1.63 7.36
C ILE A 60 4.46 -2.38 6.13
N LEU A 61 4.24 -1.85 4.93
CA LEU A 61 4.77 -2.38 3.69
C LEU A 61 6.30 -2.39 3.71
N TYR A 62 6.95 -1.33 4.19
CA TYR A 62 8.41 -1.30 4.32
C TYR A 62 8.91 -2.42 5.24
N LEU A 63 8.27 -2.62 6.39
CA LEU A 63 8.62 -3.70 7.32
C LEU A 63 8.41 -5.09 6.70
N ILE A 64 7.28 -5.33 6.04
CA ILE A 64 7.01 -6.60 5.36
C ILE A 64 8.00 -6.82 4.22
N GLY A 65 8.29 -5.80 3.42
CA GLY A 65 9.29 -5.83 2.35
C GLY A 65 10.69 -6.14 2.88
N PHE A 66 11.07 -5.57 4.02
CA PHE A 66 12.34 -5.86 4.68
C PHE A 66 12.40 -7.32 5.13
N VAL A 67 11.34 -7.84 5.74
CA VAL A 67 11.25 -9.26 6.13
C VAL A 67 11.32 -10.17 4.90
N LEU A 68 10.64 -9.81 3.79
CA LEU A 68 10.69 -10.55 2.53
C LEU A 68 12.11 -10.68 2.00
N VAL A 69 12.88 -9.58 1.95
CA VAL A 69 14.29 -9.59 1.50
C VAL A 69 15.12 -10.59 2.31
N GLN A 70 14.92 -10.62 3.64
CA GLN A 70 15.70 -11.48 4.53
C GLN A 70 15.27 -12.96 4.41
N ARG A 71 13.97 -13.23 4.29
CA ARG A 71 13.44 -14.59 4.17
C ARG A 71 13.76 -15.20 2.81
N GLU A 72 13.71 -14.44 1.74
CA GLU A 72 14.07 -14.92 0.40
C GLU A 72 15.52 -15.39 0.30
N ARG A 73 16.44 -14.70 0.98
CA ARG A 73 17.85 -15.12 1.06
C ARG A 73 18.05 -16.41 1.84
N ALA A 74 17.14 -16.72 2.77
CA ALA A 74 17.22 -17.88 3.65
C ALA A 74 16.47 -19.11 3.10
N VAL A 75 15.50 -18.90 2.19
CA VAL A 75 14.76 -19.98 1.53
C VAL A 75 15.69 -20.67 0.53
N GLY A 76 16.14 -21.88 0.89
CA GLY A 76 16.83 -22.78 -0.01
C GLY A 76 15.87 -23.51 -0.95
N SER A 77 16.11 -24.79 -1.23
CA SER A 77 15.24 -25.64 -2.08
C SER A 77 14.03 -26.25 -1.36
N ASP A 78 13.72 -25.80 -0.14
CA ASP A 78 12.59 -26.32 0.64
C ASP A 78 11.26 -25.79 0.09
N ALA A 79 10.46 -26.69 -0.47
CA ALA A 79 9.16 -26.38 -1.05
C ALA A 79 8.14 -25.84 -0.03
N ALA A 80 8.18 -26.30 1.22
CA ALA A 80 7.28 -25.82 2.27
C ALA A 80 7.65 -24.39 2.69
N ALA A 81 8.95 -24.12 2.83
CA ALA A 81 9.45 -22.77 3.10
C ALA A 81 9.13 -21.80 1.94
N ALA A 82 9.26 -22.25 0.70
CA ALA A 82 8.90 -21.48 -0.49
C ALA A 82 7.39 -21.18 -0.56
N ALA A 83 6.53 -22.15 -0.23
CA ALA A 83 5.09 -21.97 -0.17
C ALA A 83 4.69 -20.96 0.91
N LYS A 84 5.26 -21.08 2.13
CA LYS A 84 5.04 -20.12 3.22
C LYS A 84 5.44 -18.70 2.81
N LEU A 85 6.60 -18.54 2.18
CA LEU A 85 7.05 -17.26 1.64
C LEU A 85 6.10 -16.69 0.56
N GLY A 86 5.44 -17.56 -0.21
CA GLY A 86 4.39 -17.18 -1.16
C GLY A 86 3.24 -16.41 -0.51
N TYR A 87 2.78 -16.83 0.67
CA TYR A 87 1.74 -16.09 1.42
C TYR A 87 2.20 -14.69 1.82
N LEU A 88 3.46 -14.55 2.24
CA LEU A 88 4.02 -13.24 2.60
C LEU A 88 4.12 -12.32 1.38
N ARG A 89 4.50 -12.85 0.21
CA ARG A 89 4.52 -12.10 -1.05
C ARG A 89 3.12 -11.63 -1.45
N LEU A 90 2.15 -12.54 -1.45
CA LEU A 90 0.76 -12.22 -1.80
C LEU A 90 0.15 -11.22 -0.82
N SER A 91 0.46 -11.34 0.48
CA SER A 91 0.06 -10.37 1.50
C SER A 91 0.59 -8.98 1.17
N TYR A 92 1.89 -8.85 0.90
CA TYR A 92 2.50 -7.58 0.52
C TYR A 92 1.82 -6.97 -0.71
N ASP A 93 1.62 -7.75 -1.77
CA ASP A 93 1.04 -7.25 -3.02
C ASP A 93 -0.40 -6.78 -2.83
N ALA A 94 -1.21 -7.53 -2.08
CA ALA A 94 -2.58 -7.16 -1.75
C ALA A 94 -2.64 -5.87 -0.93
N LEU A 95 -1.78 -5.73 0.10
CA LEU A 95 -1.68 -4.51 0.90
C LEU A 95 -1.22 -3.32 0.05
N PHE A 96 -0.22 -3.49 -0.80
CA PHE A 96 0.32 -2.42 -1.64
C PHE A 96 -0.71 -1.93 -2.67
N LEU A 97 -1.41 -2.86 -3.34
CA LEU A 97 -2.45 -2.52 -4.31
C LEU A 97 -3.67 -1.88 -3.63
N GLY A 98 -4.11 -2.42 -2.49
CA GLY A 98 -5.20 -1.85 -1.71
C GLY A 98 -4.89 -0.43 -1.24
N MET A 99 -3.68 -0.20 -0.72
CA MET A 99 -3.27 1.13 -0.29
C MET A 99 -3.15 2.10 -1.47
N SER A 100 -2.51 1.69 -2.56
CA SER A 100 -2.35 2.54 -3.74
C SER A 100 -3.71 2.97 -4.31
N GLY A 101 -4.68 2.05 -4.37
CA GLY A 101 -6.04 2.35 -4.79
C GLY A 101 -6.76 3.33 -3.86
N LEU A 102 -6.67 3.12 -2.55
CA LEU A 102 -7.30 3.97 -1.54
C LEU A 102 -6.72 5.40 -1.59
N ALA A 103 -5.39 5.53 -1.56
CA ALA A 103 -4.71 6.83 -1.64
C ALA A 103 -5.04 7.54 -2.94
N LEU A 104 -4.89 6.86 -4.09
CA LEU A 104 -5.17 7.46 -5.40
C LEU A 104 -6.62 7.93 -5.50
N SER A 105 -7.57 7.10 -5.10
CA SER A 105 -8.99 7.43 -5.15
C SER A 105 -9.32 8.67 -4.31
N ARG A 106 -8.78 8.77 -3.10
CA ARG A 106 -9.02 9.91 -2.20
C ARG A 106 -8.30 11.16 -2.67
N TYR A 107 -7.04 11.05 -3.08
CA TYR A 107 -6.29 12.20 -3.58
C TYR A 107 -6.94 12.78 -4.84
N VAL A 108 -7.28 11.95 -5.83
CA VAL A 108 -7.95 12.40 -7.05
C VAL A 108 -9.31 13.00 -6.73
N HIS A 109 -10.13 12.35 -5.90
CA HIS A 109 -11.43 12.90 -5.50
C HIS A 109 -11.31 14.28 -4.85
N CYS A 110 -10.31 14.49 -3.99
CA CYS A 110 -10.14 15.76 -3.29
C CYS A 110 -9.49 16.85 -4.17
N THR A 111 -8.61 16.51 -5.12
CA THR A 111 -7.80 17.51 -5.84
C THR A 111 -8.13 17.69 -7.33
N VAL A 112 -8.53 16.63 -8.05
CA VAL A 112 -8.65 16.65 -9.51
C VAL A 112 -10.06 16.23 -9.94
N HIS A 113 -10.83 17.17 -10.49
CA HIS A 113 -12.16 16.96 -11.11
C HIS A 113 -13.28 16.37 -10.23
N LYS A 114 -13.02 16.03 -8.95
CA LYS A 114 -13.99 15.46 -7.99
C LYS A 114 -14.89 14.36 -8.60
N PRO A 115 -14.34 13.34 -9.28
CA PRO A 115 -15.19 12.32 -9.90
C PRO A 115 -15.84 11.42 -8.85
N ASP A 116 -17.17 11.45 -8.75
CA ASP A 116 -17.94 10.65 -7.79
C ASP A 116 -17.86 9.13 -8.03
N TRP A 117 -17.56 8.70 -9.26
CA TRP A 117 -17.52 7.28 -9.62
C TRP A 117 -16.27 6.58 -9.10
N LEU A 118 -15.15 7.31 -9.02
CA LEU A 118 -13.85 6.76 -8.64
C LEU A 118 -13.88 6.19 -7.22
N PRO A 119 -14.34 6.94 -6.20
CA PRO A 119 -14.43 6.39 -4.86
C PRO A 119 -15.48 5.29 -4.73
N ARG A 120 -16.58 5.33 -5.48
CA ARG A 120 -17.63 4.31 -5.40
C ARG A 120 -17.13 2.90 -5.75
N ILE A 121 -16.18 2.81 -6.68
CA ILE A 121 -15.66 1.52 -7.16
C ILE A 121 -14.33 1.19 -6.47
N VAL A 122 -13.41 2.16 -6.42
CA VAL A 122 -12.04 1.89 -5.97
C VAL A 122 -11.96 1.74 -4.46
N LEU A 123 -12.74 2.47 -3.64
CA LEU A 123 -12.68 2.31 -2.19
C LEU A 123 -13.07 0.90 -1.73
N PRO A 124 -14.23 0.34 -2.10
CA PRO A 124 -14.60 -1.00 -1.65
C PRO A 124 -13.57 -2.06 -2.07
N ALA A 125 -13.12 -2.01 -3.33
CA ALA A 125 -12.10 -2.93 -3.84
C ALA A 125 -10.77 -2.81 -3.06
N SER A 126 -10.36 -1.58 -2.75
CA SER A 126 -9.16 -1.30 -1.97
C SER A 126 -9.24 -1.86 -0.55
N HIS A 127 -10.38 -1.70 0.13
CA HIS A 127 -10.58 -2.28 1.46
C HIS A 127 -10.61 -3.81 1.45
N VAL A 128 -11.20 -4.42 0.42
CA VAL A 128 -11.16 -5.88 0.25
C VAL A 128 -9.71 -6.34 0.10
N LEU A 129 -8.92 -5.68 -0.74
CA LEU A 129 -7.49 -5.99 -0.91
C LEU A 129 -6.69 -5.82 0.38
N LEU A 130 -6.92 -4.73 1.13
CA LEU A 130 -6.27 -4.54 2.42
C LEU A 130 -6.64 -5.66 3.41
N THR A 131 -7.93 -6.01 3.49
CA THR A 131 -8.42 -7.08 4.37
C THR A 131 -7.83 -8.44 3.99
N VAL A 132 -7.80 -8.77 2.69
CA VAL A 132 -7.16 -9.99 2.17
C VAL A 132 -5.67 -9.99 2.49
N GLY A 133 -4.99 -8.86 2.31
CA GLY A 133 -3.56 -8.72 2.62
C GLY A 133 -3.24 -9.02 4.09
N TRP A 134 -4.03 -8.50 5.03
CA TRP A 134 -3.92 -8.83 6.46
C TRP A 134 -4.28 -10.28 6.79
N GLY A 135 -5.29 -10.85 6.11
CA GLY A 135 -5.64 -12.26 6.25
C GLY A 135 -4.49 -13.18 5.82
N LEU A 136 -3.87 -12.91 4.68
CA LEU A 136 -2.70 -13.64 4.19
C LEU A 136 -1.48 -13.49 5.11
N LEU A 137 -1.29 -12.31 5.70
CA LEU A 137 -0.23 -12.10 6.70
C LEU A 137 -0.45 -12.95 7.95
N THR A 138 -1.70 -13.04 8.41
CA THR A 138 -2.09 -13.90 9.53
C THR A 138 -1.82 -15.37 9.21
N VAL A 139 -2.20 -15.84 8.02
CA VAL A 139 -1.90 -17.22 7.58
C VAL A 139 -0.39 -17.46 7.56
N TYR A 140 0.40 -16.54 7.02
CA TYR A 140 1.87 -16.64 7.05
C TYR A 140 2.44 -16.77 8.47
N ALA A 141 1.87 -16.03 9.42
CA ALA A 141 2.32 -16.03 10.81
C ALA A 141 1.96 -17.32 11.58
N LEU A 142 0.93 -18.06 11.14
CA LEU A 142 0.46 -19.29 11.78
C LEU A 142 1.10 -20.57 11.22
N MET A 143 1.61 -20.53 9.99
CA MET A 143 2.45 -21.58 9.42
C MET A 143 3.87 -21.51 9.99
#